data_AF-A0AAV0W590-F1
#
_entry.id   AF-A0AAV0W590-F1
#
_cell.length_a   1.000
_cell.length_b   1.000
_cell.length_c   1.000
_cell.angle_alpha   90.00
_cell.angle_beta   90.00
_cell.angle_gamma   90.00
#
_symmetry.space_group_name_H-M   'P 1'
#
loop_
_entity.id
_entity.type
_entity.pdbx_description
1 polymer ?
#
loop_
_entity_poly.entity_id
_entity_poly.type
_entity_poly.pdbx_seq_one_letter_code
_entity_poly.pdbx_strand_id
1 'polypeptide(L)'
;MEFVVFATAYFYLFNLGSRFDTLNRFCEWMPAGLVTAAGTWTQSEITETMERVRLLHSKLCDLLRVFGFGYGGVLLCYFTFNFFDLLRNFYYLIHVSRYDSSSSASSYNNSLNVILTVAFCLQNVVFVVCLLIAVSWINEKIIEIISFLRLIHVSKLPIDTKLQVKLFMNQLSIFEWDQFSAFGFFHINLRLIMSIFILLTTTLATSVQMKEHPYVVRFNNEYQSYLKFEYNMS
;
A
#
# COMPACT_ATOMS: atom_id res chain seq x y z
N MET A 1 -1.30 -18.12 -4.19
CA MET A 1 -0.38 -17.49 -3.23
C MET A 1 -0.63 -15.99 -3.08
N GLU A 2 -0.87 -15.25 -4.17
CA GLU A 2 -1.09 -13.80 -4.15
C GLU A 2 -2.20 -13.35 -3.18
N PHE A 3 -3.34 -14.05 -3.15
CA PHE A 3 -4.42 -13.77 -2.20
C PHE A 3 -3.99 -13.92 -0.73
N VAL A 4 -3.15 -14.91 -0.41
CA VAL A 4 -2.67 -15.14 0.96
C VAL A 4 -1.74 -14.02 1.39
N VAL A 5 -0.83 -13.61 0.50
CA VAL A 5 0.08 -12.48 0.74
C VAL A 5 -0.72 -11.19 0.94
N PHE A 6 -1.69 -10.91 0.06
CA PHE A 6 -2.59 -9.78 0.18
C PHE A 6 -3.38 -9.81 1.50
N ALA A 7 -4.08 -10.91 1.80
CA ALA A 7 -4.95 -11.00 2.96
C ALA A 7 -4.19 -10.85 4.28
N THR A 8 -3.01 -11.48 4.39
CA THR A 8 -2.17 -11.38 5.59
C THR A 8 -1.56 -9.98 5.75
N ALA A 9 -1.02 -9.38 4.68
CA ALA A 9 -0.51 -8.02 4.71
C ALA A 9 -1.60 -7.01 5.06
N TYR A 10 -2.75 -7.10 4.40
CA TYR A 10 -3.89 -6.21 4.60
C TYR A 10 -4.43 -6.34 6.03
N PHE A 11 -4.62 -7.55 6.53
CA PHE A 11 -5.07 -7.79 7.90
C PHE A 11 -4.13 -7.17 8.92
N TYR A 12 -2.81 -7.35 8.74
CA TYR A 12 -1.83 -6.80 9.66
C TYR A 12 -1.80 -5.27 9.64
N LEU A 13 -1.75 -4.67 8.44
CA LEU A 13 -1.77 -3.23 8.26
C LEU A 13 -3.05 -2.61 8.84
N PHE A 14 -4.20 -3.22 8.58
CA PHE A 14 -5.48 -2.72 9.09
C PHE A 14 -5.56 -2.79 10.62
N ASN A 15 -5.12 -3.91 11.22
CA ASN A 15 -5.06 -4.07 12.67
C ASN A 15 -4.12 -3.03 13.30
N LEU A 16 -2.95 -2.82 12.69
CA LEU A 16 -1.99 -1.83 13.14
C LEU A 16 -2.54 -0.40 13.04
N GLY A 17 -3.19 -0.05 11.93
CA GLY A 17 -3.82 1.25 11.75
C GLY A 17 -4.96 1.48 12.74
N SER A 18 -5.77 0.45 13.06
CA SER A 18 -6.83 0.55 14.07
C SER A 18 -6.26 0.83 15.48
N ARG A 19 -5.08 0.31 15.79
CA ARG A 19 -4.37 0.61 17.04
C ARG A 19 -3.82 2.04 17.06
N PHE A 20 -3.29 2.53 15.94
CA PHE A 20 -2.88 3.94 15.81
C PHE A 20 -4.08 4.90 15.91
N ASP A 21 -5.22 4.55 15.31
CA ASP A 21 -6.47 5.32 15.43
C ASP A 21 -6.97 5.37 16.89
N THR A 22 -6.90 4.23 17.58
CA THR A 22 -7.23 4.18 19.01
C THR A 22 -6.29 5.03 19.85
N LEU A 23 -4.99 5.00 19.55
CA LEU A 23 -4.00 5.89 20.17
C LEU A 23 -4.33 7.35 19.90
N ASN A 24 -4.73 7.70 18.68
CA ASN A 24 -5.04 9.08 18.33
C ASN A 24 -6.30 9.58 19.06
N ARG A 25 -7.34 8.75 19.21
CA ARG A 25 -8.51 9.08 20.05
C ARG A 25 -8.13 9.35 21.50
N PHE A 26 -7.16 8.60 22.04
CA PHE A 26 -6.62 8.90 23.38
C PHE A 26 -5.88 10.26 23.41
N CYS A 27 -5.17 10.62 22.34
CA CYS A 27 -4.56 11.94 22.22
C CYS A 27 -5.59 13.07 22.18
N GLU A 28 -6.69 12.89 21.44
CA GLU A 28 -7.78 13.87 21.36
C GLU A 28 -8.52 14.07 22.69
N TRP A 29 -8.60 13.03 23.54
CA TRP A 29 -9.21 13.13 24.87
C TRP A 29 -8.35 13.88 25.89
N MET A 30 -7.07 14.13 25.61
CA MET A 30 -6.23 14.88 26.53
C MET A 30 -6.65 16.36 26.57
N PRO A 31 -6.67 16.99 27.75
CA PRO A 31 -7.07 18.39 27.89
C PRO A 31 -6.20 19.30 27.02
N ALA A 32 -6.82 20.26 26.33
CA ALA A 32 -6.15 21.18 25.44
C ALA A 32 -5.02 21.92 26.16
N GLY A 33 -3.79 21.75 25.67
CA GLY A 33 -2.58 22.34 26.25
C GLY A 33 -1.98 21.57 27.44
N LEU A 34 -2.54 20.42 27.83
CA LEU A 34 -2.09 19.58 28.96
C LEU A 34 -2.00 20.36 30.29
N VAL A 35 -2.87 21.37 30.46
CA VAL A 35 -2.98 22.19 31.66
C VAL A 35 -4.26 21.82 32.41
N THR A 36 -4.17 21.64 33.72
CA THR A 36 -5.32 21.40 34.59
C THR A 36 -6.29 22.59 34.56
N ALA A 37 -7.56 22.34 34.26
CA ALA A 37 -8.67 23.25 34.56
C ALA A 37 -9.41 22.79 35.84
N ALA A 38 -10.05 23.70 36.56
CA ALA A 38 -10.81 23.35 37.77
C ALA A 38 -11.89 22.31 37.45
N GLY A 39 -11.79 21.12 38.06
CA GLY A 39 -12.68 19.97 37.82
C GLY A 39 -12.18 18.95 36.78
N THR A 40 -10.96 19.11 36.26
CA THR A 40 -10.33 18.16 35.31
C THR A 40 -9.14 17.41 35.93
N TRP A 41 -8.49 16.56 35.13
CA TRP A 41 -7.44 15.63 35.50
C TRP A 41 -6.32 16.28 36.33
N THR A 42 -5.71 15.52 37.24
CA THR A 42 -4.55 16.01 37.99
C THR A 42 -3.31 16.10 37.09
N GLN A 43 -2.36 16.99 37.41
CA GLN A 43 -1.15 17.14 36.58
C GLN A 43 -0.29 15.87 36.53
N SER A 44 -0.34 15.05 37.58
CA SER A 44 0.27 13.72 37.62
C SER A 44 -0.40 12.75 36.65
N GLU A 45 -1.74 12.72 36.60
CA GLU A 45 -2.50 11.88 35.66
C GLU A 45 -2.21 12.25 34.21
N ILE A 46 -2.12 13.55 33.91
CA ILE A 46 -1.76 14.05 32.58
C ILE A 46 -0.35 13.58 32.19
N THR A 47 0.60 13.68 33.11
CA THR A 47 1.99 13.28 32.86
C THR A 47 2.13 11.77 32.68
N GLU A 48 1.47 10.97 33.52
CA GLU A 48 1.46 9.52 33.43
C GLU A 48 0.78 9.05 32.12
N THR A 49 -0.33 9.68 31.74
CA THR A 49 -1.03 9.35 30.49
C THR A 49 -0.18 9.69 29.28
N MET A 50 0.49 10.85 29.31
CA MET A 50 1.42 11.25 28.25
C MET A 50 2.57 10.25 28.09
N GLU A 51 3.11 9.74 29.20
CA GLU A 51 4.13 8.68 29.18
C GLU A 51 3.59 7.37 28.59
N ARG A 52 2.38 6.96 28.99
CA ARG A 52 1.74 5.73 28.47
C ARG A 52 1.47 5.83 26.97
N VAL A 53 0.97 6.97 26.49
CA VAL A 53 0.76 7.25 25.06
C VAL A 53 2.08 7.19 24.30
N ARG A 54 3.13 7.82 24.83
CA ARG A 54 4.48 7.78 24.25
C ARG A 54 5.03 6.35 24.14
N LEU A 55 4.91 5.55 25.21
CA LEU A 55 5.36 4.15 25.23
C LEU A 55 4.55 3.28 24.25
N LEU A 56 3.24 3.48 24.19
CA LEU A 56 2.37 2.76 23.26
C LEU A 56 2.69 3.11 21.81
N HIS A 57 2.91 4.40 21.52
CA HIS A 57 3.39 4.87 20.21
C HIS A 57 4.70 4.18 19.82
N SER A 58 5.70 4.18 20.71
CA SER A 58 6.98 3.51 20.46
C SER A 58 6.80 2.03 20.12
N LYS A 59 5.97 1.31 20.87
CA LYS A 59 5.70 -0.12 20.60
C LYS A 59 5.00 -0.35 19.27
N LEU A 60 4.08 0.52 18.87
CA LEU A 60 3.39 0.43 17.58
C LEU A 60 4.34 0.74 16.42
N CYS A 61 5.22 1.73 16.57
CA CYS A 61 6.27 2.02 15.60
C CYS A 61 7.26 0.86 15.45
N ASP A 62 7.68 0.24 16.57
CA ASP A 62 8.54 -0.94 16.52
C ASP A 62 7.85 -2.11 15.82
N LEU A 63 6.56 -2.31 16.08
CA LEU A 63 5.75 -3.35 15.44
C LEU A 63 5.58 -3.11 13.93
N LEU A 64 5.41 -1.84 13.52
CA LEU A 64 5.40 -1.43 12.12
C LEU A 64 6.76 -1.67 11.46
N ARG A 65 7.85 -1.37 12.15
CA ARG A 65 9.21 -1.59 11.67
C ARG A 65 9.52 -3.08 11.49
N VAL A 66 9.19 -3.92 12.47
CA VAL A 66 9.35 -5.38 12.36
C VAL A 66 8.56 -5.94 11.18
N PHE A 67 7.34 -5.45 10.97
CA PHE A 67 6.55 -5.81 9.79
C PHE A 67 7.19 -5.31 8.48
N GLY A 68 7.69 -4.09 8.45
CA GLY A 68 8.40 -3.55 7.28
C GLY A 68 9.63 -4.37 6.92
N PHE A 69 10.44 -4.78 7.90
CA PHE A 69 11.60 -5.63 7.66
C PHE A 69 11.24 -7.05 7.24
N GLY A 70 10.27 -7.68 7.91
CA GLY A 70 9.88 -9.06 7.62
C GLY A 70 9.06 -9.21 6.35
N TYR A 71 8.09 -8.32 6.15
CA TYR A 71 7.09 -8.41 5.09
C TYR A 71 7.41 -7.50 3.89
N GLY A 72 8.34 -6.55 4.03
CA GLY A 72 8.72 -5.61 2.96
C GLY A 72 9.30 -6.31 1.73
N GLY A 73 10.12 -7.35 1.90
CA GLY A 73 10.64 -8.14 0.77
C GLY A 73 9.53 -8.92 0.05
N VAL A 74 8.59 -9.47 0.80
CA VAL A 74 7.42 -10.17 0.25
C VAL A 74 6.51 -9.20 -0.52
N LEU A 75 6.28 -7.99 0.03
CA LEU A 75 5.53 -6.93 -0.64
C LEU A 75 6.24 -6.44 -1.90
N LEU A 76 7.56 -6.30 -1.88
CA LEU A 76 8.35 -5.95 -3.06
C LEU A 76 8.13 -6.97 -4.17
N CYS A 77 8.36 -8.25 -3.90
CA CYS A 77 8.11 -9.32 -4.87
C CYS A 77 6.65 -9.28 -5.35
N TYR A 78 5.69 -9.15 -4.43
CA TYR A 78 4.28 -9.07 -4.75
C TYR A 78 3.96 -7.93 -5.73
N PHE A 79 4.41 -6.70 -5.47
CA PHE A 79 4.17 -5.56 -6.36
C PHE A 79 4.86 -5.74 -7.72
N THR A 80 6.08 -6.27 -7.75
CA THR A 80 6.80 -6.52 -9.01
C THR A 80 6.13 -7.59 -9.85
N PHE A 81 5.77 -8.75 -9.27
CA PHE A 81 5.08 -9.81 -10.01
C PHE A 81 3.69 -9.37 -10.46
N ASN A 82 2.95 -8.64 -9.62
CA ASN A 82 1.65 -8.09 -9.99
C ASN A 82 1.75 -7.12 -11.18
N PHE A 83 2.79 -6.29 -11.22
CA PHE A 83 3.04 -5.39 -12.34
C PHE A 83 3.30 -6.14 -13.65
N PHE A 84 4.17 -7.16 -13.63
CA PHE A 84 4.43 -7.99 -14.82
C PHE A 84 3.19 -8.78 -15.25
N ASP A 85 2.40 -9.27 -14.30
CA ASP A 85 1.16 -9.98 -14.59
C ASP A 85 0.13 -9.05 -15.25
N LEU A 86 -0.05 -7.83 -14.73
CA LEU A 86 -0.88 -6.81 -15.36
C LEU A 86 -0.42 -6.53 -16.79
N LEU A 87 0.89 -6.27 -17.00
CA LEU A 87 1.44 -6.05 -18.35
C LEU A 87 1.12 -7.20 -19.30
N ARG A 88 1.33 -8.44 -18.85
CA ARG A 88 1.04 -9.64 -19.63
C ARG A 88 -0.45 -9.73 -19.99
N ASN A 89 -1.33 -9.53 -19.02
CA ASN A 89 -2.78 -9.62 -19.24
C ASN A 89 -3.29 -8.53 -20.20
N PHE A 90 -2.77 -7.31 -20.08
CA PHE A 90 -3.10 -6.26 -21.05
C PHE A 90 -2.56 -6.55 -22.45
N TYR A 91 -1.35 -7.12 -22.56
CA TYR A 91 -0.82 -7.56 -23.85
C TYR A 91 -1.75 -8.60 -24.50
N TYR A 92 -2.17 -9.63 -23.74
CA TYR A 92 -3.12 -10.61 -24.23
C TYR A 92 -4.45 -9.96 -24.62
N LEU A 93 -4.99 -9.03 -23.83
CA LEU A 93 -6.23 -8.33 -24.16
C LEU A 93 -6.16 -7.60 -25.51
N ILE A 94 -5.04 -6.94 -25.81
CA ILE A 94 -4.83 -6.19 -27.06
C ILE A 94 -4.62 -7.13 -28.26
N HIS A 95 -3.87 -8.20 -28.08
CA HIS A 95 -3.44 -9.06 -29.19
C HIS A 95 -4.38 -10.25 -29.44
N VAL A 96 -4.93 -10.91 -28.41
CA VAL A 96 -5.82 -12.08 -28.57
C VAL A 96 -7.20 -11.67 -29.09
N SER A 97 -7.75 -10.54 -28.63
CA SER A 97 -9.06 -10.04 -29.08
C SER A 97 -9.14 -9.74 -30.59
N ARG A 98 -7.99 -9.59 -31.26
CA ARG A 98 -7.91 -9.22 -32.68
C ARG A 98 -7.79 -10.39 -33.66
N TYR A 99 -7.31 -11.56 -33.25
CA TYR A 99 -6.97 -12.64 -34.18
C TYR A 99 -8.02 -13.76 -34.26
N ASP A 100 -9.00 -13.78 -33.36
CA ASP A 100 -9.92 -14.92 -33.19
C ASP A 100 -11.32 -14.70 -33.82
N SER A 101 -11.42 -13.83 -34.83
CA SER A 101 -12.68 -13.42 -35.45
C SER A 101 -13.25 -14.39 -36.49
N SER A 102 -12.78 -15.64 -36.55
CA SER A 102 -13.04 -16.53 -37.70
C SER A 102 -13.94 -17.76 -37.45
N SER A 103 -14.42 -18.03 -36.24
CA SER A 103 -15.37 -19.15 -36.03
C SER A 103 -16.51 -18.82 -35.05
N SER A 104 -17.74 -19.18 -35.41
CA SER A 104 -18.97 -18.84 -34.67
C SER A 104 -19.12 -19.59 -33.33
N ALA A 105 -18.49 -20.77 -33.19
CA ALA A 105 -18.46 -21.52 -31.94
C ALA A 105 -17.36 -21.03 -30.97
N SER A 106 -16.28 -20.41 -31.47
CA SER A 106 -15.23 -19.82 -30.62
C SER A 106 -15.63 -18.47 -30.01
N SER A 107 -16.66 -17.81 -30.53
CA SER A 107 -17.07 -16.46 -30.10
C SER A 107 -17.55 -16.38 -28.64
N TYR A 108 -18.27 -17.39 -28.14
CA TYR A 108 -18.74 -17.43 -26.74
C TYR A 108 -17.58 -17.69 -25.76
N ASN A 109 -16.72 -18.67 -26.06
CA ASN A 109 -15.54 -18.97 -25.25
C ASN A 109 -14.53 -17.82 -25.25
N ASN A 110 -14.34 -17.13 -26.38
CA ASN A 110 -13.47 -15.97 -26.47
C ASN A 110 -14.00 -14.80 -25.62
N SER A 111 -15.31 -14.54 -25.65
CA SER A 111 -15.94 -13.50 -24.81
C SER A 111 -15.78 -13.80 -23.32
N LEU A 112 -15.95 -15.06 -22.90
CA LEU A 112 -15.72 -15.48 -21.51
C LEU A 112 -14.25 -15.32 -21.09
N ASN A 113 -13.30 -15.69 -21.95
CA ASN A 113 -11.87 -15.53 -21.67
C ASN A 113 -11.47 -14.05 -21.52
N VAL A 114 -12.05 -13.17 -22.34
CA VAL A 114 -11.86 -11.71 -22.20
C VAL A 114 -12.42 -11.22 -20.87
N ILE A 115 -13.64 -11.62 -20.51
CA ILE A 115 -14.26 -11.24 -19.23
C ILE A 115 -13.42 -11.74 -18.05
N LEU A 116 -12.95 -12.99 -18.08
CA LEU A 116 -12.08 -13.56 -17.05
C LEU A 116 -10.75 -12.82 -16.93
N THR A 117 -10.13 -12.47 -18.06
CA THR A 117 -8.88 -11.71 -18.08
C THR A 117 -9.07 -10.32 -17.48
N VAL A 118 -10.15 -9.63 -17.83
CA VAL A 118 -10.50 -8.32 -17.26
C VAL A 118 -10.77 -8.42 -15.76
N ALA A 119 -11.51 -9.44 -15.32
CA ALA A 119 -11.78 -9.67 -13.90
C ALA A 119 -10.49 -9.90 -13.10
N PHE A 120 -9.54 -10.68 -13.64
CA PHE A 120 -8.26 -10.92 -13.01
C PHE A 120 -7.40 -9.65 -12.92
N CYS A 121 -7.35 -8.85 -14.01
CA CYS A 121 -6.71 -7.53 -13.99
C CYS A 121 -7.31 -6.62 -12.91
N LEU A 122 -8.65 -6.53 -12.85
CA LEU A 122 -9.34 -5.68 -11.89
C LEU A 122 -9.04 -6.12 -10.45
N GLN A 123 -9.06 -7.43 -10.18
CA GLN A 123 -8.71 -7.99 -8.88
C GLN A 123 -7.29 -7.59 -8.45
N ASN A 124 -6.32 -7.71 -9.35
CA ASN A 124 -4.92 -7.37 -9.09
C ASN A 124 -4.73 -5.88 -8.78
N VAL A 125 -5.41 -5.00 -9.53
CA VAL A 125 -5.42 -3.56 -9.25
C VAL A 125 -6.06 -3.26 -7.89
N VAL A 126 -7.21 -3.88 -7.58
CA VAL A 126 -7.91 -3.67 -6.32
C VAL A 126 -7.02 -4.06 -5.13
N PHE A 127 -6.35 -5.20 -5.18
CA PHE A 127 -5.48 -5.65 -4.08
C PHE A 127 -4.32 -4.69 -3.82
N VAL A 128 -3.63 -4.23 -4.88
CA VAL A 128 -2.54 -3.26 -4.77
C VAL A 128 -3.05 -1.93 -4.19
N VAL A 129 -4.19 -1.44 -4.68
CA VAL A 129 -4.80 -0.19 -4.20
C VAL A 129 -5.21 -0.30 -2.73
N CYS A 130 -5.84 -1.41 -2.32
CA CYS A 130 -6.23 -1.63 -0.93
C CYS A 130 -5.02 -1.62 0.04
N LEU A 131 -3.90 -2.24 -0.33
CA LEU A 131 -2.68 -2.20 0.48
C LEU A 131 -2.13 -0.77 0.59
N LEU A 132 -2.13 -0.03 -0.51
CA LEU A 132 -1.62 1.34 -0.55
C LEU A 132 -2.49 2.31 0.25
N ILE A 133 -3.81 2.14 0.22
CA ILE A 133 -4.75 2.88 1.08
C ILE A 133 -4.48 2.55 2.55
N ALA A 134 -4.32 1.27 2.90
CA ALA A 134 -4.06 0.86 4.29
C ALA A 134 -2.76 1.47 4.85
N VAL A 135 -1.67 1.45 4.08
CA VAL A 135 -0.41 2.10 4.50
C VAL A 135 -0.56 3.61 4.59
N SER A 136 -1.24 4.23 3.63
CA SER A 136 -1.43 5.68 3.62
C SER A 136 -2.27 6.15 4.81
N TRP A 137 -3.30 5.37 5.17
CA TRP A 137 -4.11 5.61 6.35
C TRP A 137 -3.31 5.53 7.65
N ILE A 138 -2.41 4.53 7.81
CA ILE A 138 -1.51 4.46 8.96
C ILE A 138 -0.63 5.71 9.04
N ASN A 139 -0.03 6.13 7.92
CA ASN A 139 0.82 7.32 7.88
C ASN A 139 0.05 8.58 8.28
N GLU A 140 -1.20 8.72 7.82
CA GLU A 140 -2.07 9.82 8.22
C GLU A 140 -2.30 9.83 9.74
N LYS A 141 -2.59 8.67 10.35
CA LYS A 141 -2.76 8.55 11.81
C LYS A 141 -1.50 8.89 12.60
N ILE A 142 -0.32 8.57 12.07
CA ILE A 142 0.95 8.96 12.68
C ILE A 142 1.16 10.48 12.59
N ILE A 143 0.83 11.08 11.44
CA ILE A 143 0.91 12.54 11.23
C ILE A 143 -0.06 13.30 12.15
N GLU A 144 -1.26 12.78 12.39
CA GLU A 144 -2.22 13.36 13.35
C GLU A 144 -1.62 13.48 14.75
N ILE A 145 -0.94 12.43 15.25
CA ILE A 145 -0.27 12.42 16.55
C ILE A 145 0.88 13.45 16.58
N ILE A 146 1.68 13.54 15.51
CA ILE A 146 2.75 14.54 15.38
C ILE A 146 2.16 15.96 15.42
N SER A 147 1.06 16.18 14.70
CA SER A 147 0.37 17.47 14.65
C SER A 147 -0.16 17.88 16.01
N PHE A 148 -0.82 16.96 16.72
CA PHE A 148 -1.28 17.17 18.09
C PHE A 148 -0.13 17.59 19.00
N LEU A 149 1.01 16.90 18.92
CA LEU A 149 2.17 17.22 19.74
C LEU A 149 2.76 18.58 19.43
N ARG A 150 2.84 18.94 18.15
CA ARG A 150 3.36 20.25 17.71
C ARG A 150 2.44 21.40 18.12
N LEU A 151 1.15 21.14 18.33
CA LEU A 151 0.18 22.13 18.83
C LEU A 151 0.36 22.45 20.32
N ILE A 152 1.02 21.59 21.09
CA ILE A 152 1.21 21.81 22.53
C ILE A 152 2.24 22.93 22.76
N HIS A 153 1.83 23.98 23.46
CA HIS A 153 2.75 25.04 23.91
C HIS A 153 3.69 24.54 25.03
N VAL A 154 4.80 23.93 24.63
CA VAL A 154 5.82 23.35 25.53
C VAL A 154 6.39 24.34 26.56
N SER A 155 6.29 25.64 26.29
CA SER A 155 6.73 26.70 27.21
C SER A 155 5.85 26.88 28.45
N LYS A 156 4.56 26.52 28.36
CA LYS A 156 3.57 26.68 29.46
C LYS A 156 3.35 25.40 30.27
N LEU A 157 4.02 24.31 29.90
CA LEU A 157 3.90 23.02 30.57
C LEU A 157 4.71 22.96 31.87
N PRO A 158 4.20 22.26 32.89
CA PRO A 158 4.98 21.84 34.06
C PRO A 158 6.20 21.01 33.67
N ILE A 159 7.24 21.04 34.51
CA ILE A 159 8.57 20.50 34.19
C ILE A 159 8.52 19.02 33.77
N ASP A 160 7.78 18.19 34.50
CA ASP A 160 7.71 16.74 34.23
C ASP A 160 6.95 16.44 32.94
N THR A 161 5.81 17.10 32.72
CA THR A 161 5.03 16.99 31.47
C THR A 161 5.87 17.48 30.29
N LYS A 162 6.58 18.60 30.45
CA LYS A 162 7.47 19.18 29.44
C LYS A 162 8.58 18.21 29.03
N LEU A 163 9.16 17.47 29.99
CA LEU A 163 10.15 16.45 29.71
C LEU A 163 9.56 15.31 28.87
N GLN A 164 8.39 14.79 29.23
CA GLN A 164 7.73 13.73 28.47
C GLN A 164 7.38 14.14 27.04
N VAL A 165 6.84 15.36 26.84
CA VAL A 165 6.57 15.89 25.49
C VAL A 165 7.85 15.99 24.66
N LYS A 166 8.95 16.47 25.25
CA LYS A 166 10.25 16.55 24.54
C LYS A 166 10.79 15.18 24.14
N LEU A 167 10.71 14.20 25.04
CA LEU A 167 11.12 12.82 24.74
C LEU A 167 10.28 12.22 23.61
N PHE A 168 8.97 12.45 23.64
CA PHE A 168 8.08 11.97 22.60
C PHE A 168 8.38 12.62 21.25
N MET A 169 8.55 13.95 21.21
CA MET A 169 8.95 14.67 19.99
C MET A 169 10.25 14.15 19.38
N ASN A 170 11.24 13.81 20.22
CA ASN A 170 12.50 13.25 19.74
C ASN A 170 12.35 11.83 19.19
N GLN A 171 11.48 11.01 19.79
CA GLN A 171 11.18 9.68 19.25
C GLN A 171 10.44 9.76 17.91
N LEU A 172 9.55 10.73 17.77
CA LEU A 172 8.80 10.95 16.53
C LEU A 172 9.67 11.47 15.40
N SER A 173 10.60 12.38 15.68
CA SER A 173 11.50 12.88 14.64
C SER A 173 12.29 11.72 14.03
N ILE A 174 12.80 10.79 14.83
CA ILE A 174 13.50 9.58 14.34
C ILE A 174 12.58 8.73 13.46
N PHE A 175 11.31 8.59 13.82
CA PHE A 175 10.33 7.80 13.08
C PHE A 175 9.83 8.46 11.78
N GLU A 176 9.73 9.79 11.74
CA GLU A 176 9.29 10.57 10.56
C GLU A 176 10.19 10.31 9.33
N TRP A 177 11.45 9.95 9.56
CA TRP A 177 12.41 9.54 8.52
C TRP A 177 12.30 8.07 8.08
N ASP A 178 11.66 7.20 8.86
CA ASP A 178 11.58 5.75 8.63
C ASP A 178 10.21 5.37 8.00
N GLN A 179 9.81 6.12 6.96
CA GLN A 179 8.55 5.86 6.24
C GLN A 179 8.47 4.42 5.73
N PHE A 180 7.28 3.81 5.85
CA PHE A 180 7.04 2.42 5.44
C PHE A 180 7.49 2.19 3.99
N SER A 181 8.51 1.34 3.83
CA SER A 181 9.15 1.05 2.55
C SER A 181 9.08 -0.43 2.22
N ALA A 182 8.99 -0.75 0.93
CA ALA A 182 9.14 -2.10 0.42
C ALA A 182 10.63 -2.45 0.42
N PHE A 183 11.14 -2.94 1.55
CA PHE A 183 12.53 -3.39 1.69
C PHE A 183 13.57 -2.31 1.31
N GLY A 184 13.26 -1.03 1.57
CA GLY A 184 14.13 0.10 1.23
C GLY A 184 14.18 0.49 -0.27
N PHE A 185 13.49 -0.22 -1.17
CA PHE A 185 13.50 0.10 -2.61
C PHE A 185 12.58 1.26 -2.96
N PHE A 186 11.35 1.28 -2.44
CA PHE A 186 10.42 2.38 -2.63
C PHE A 186 9.47 2.52 -1.44
N HIS A 187 8.99 3.75 -1.22
CA HIS A 187 7.96 4.02 -0.22
C HIS A 187 6.61 3.53 -0.73
N ILE A 188 5.91 2.76 0.11
CA ILE A 188 4.58 2.24 -0.20
C ILE A 188 3.59 3.38 0.08
N ASN A 189 3.32 4.21 -0.93
CA ASN A 189 2.46 5.38 -0.83
C ASN A 189 1.60 5.55 -2.09
N LEU A 190 0.62 6.45 -2.07
CA LEU A 190 -0.25 6.71 -3.22
C LEU A 190 0.51 7.21 -4.47
N ARG A 191 1.73 7.75 -4.34
CA ARG A 191 2.54 8.12 -5.51
C ARG A 191 2.97 6.89 -6.31
N LEU A 192 3.17 5.75 -5.66
CA LEU A 192 3.46 4.48 -6.33
C LEU A 192 2.35 4.10 -7.31
N ILE A 193 1.07 4.34 -6.97
CA ILE A 193 -0.07 4.09 -7.88
C ILE A 193 0.07 4.93 -9.15
N MET A 194 0.37 6.21 -9.00
CA MET A 194 0.55 7.11 -10.14
C MET A 194 1.71 6.65 -11.03
N SER A 195 2.83 6.25 -10.43
CA SER A 195 3.96 5.68 -11.17
C SER A 195 3.56 4.40 -11.93
N ILE A 196 2.84 3.47 -11.29
CA ILE A 196 2.36 2.23 -11.93
C ILE A 196 1.43 2.56 -13.10
N PHE A 197 0.47 3.49 -12.93
CA PHE A 197 -0.44 3.87 -14.01
C PHE A 197 0.29 4.54 -15.18
N ILE A 198 1.26 5.43 -14.90
CA ILE A 198 2.06 6.07 -15.95
C ILE A 198 2.87 5.02 -16.71
N LEU A 199 3.53 4.10 -16.01
CA LEU A 199 4.28 3.00 -16.63
C LEU A 199 3.36 2.13 -17.48
N LEU A 200 2.22 1.71 -16.93
CA LEU A 200 1.25 0.86 -17.61
C LEU A 200 0.71 1.53 -18.88
N THR A 201 0.23 2.76 -18.78
CA THR A 201 -0.31 3.51 -19.93
C THR A 201 0.76 3.76 -21.00
N THR A 202 1.98 4.08 -20.60
CA THR A 202 3.12 4.27 -21.51
C THR A 202 3.45 2.97 -22.24
N THR A 203 3.61 1.86 -21.52
CA THR A 203 3.91 0.56 -22.13
C THR A 203 2.79 0.10 -23.06
N LEU A 204 1.53 0.35 -22.72
CA LEU A 204 0.40 0.04 -23.60
C LEU A 204 0.41 0.89 -24.86
N ALA A 205 0.64 2.21 -24.74
CA ALA A 205 0.75 3.09 -25.88
C ALA A 205 1.87 2.64 -26.82
N THR A 206 3.05 2.30 -26.27
CA THR A 206 4.18 1.76 -27.05
C THR A 206 3.82 0.42 -27.70
N SER A 207 3.16 -0.50 -26.99
CA SER A 207 2.75 -1.80 -27.54
C SER A 207 1.77 -1.63 -28.71
N VAL A 208 0.85 -0.67 -28.62
CA VAL A 208 -0.09 -0.35 -29.71
C VAL A 208 0.63 0.29 -30.89
N GLN A 209 1.59 1.18 -30.64
CA GLN A 209 2.39 1.81 -31.70
C GLN A 209 3.28 0.81 -32.43
N MET A 210 3.89 -0.14 -31.70
CA MET A 210 4.76 -1.17 -32.27
C MET A 210 4.01 -2.37 -32.87
N LYS A 211 2.67 -2.32 -32.95
CA LYS A 211 1.84 -3.47 -33.37
C LYS A 211 2.21 -4.06 -34.74
N GLU A 212 2.65 -3.22 -35.69
CA GLU A 212 3.01 -3.65 -37.06
C GLU A 212 4.52 -3.84 -37.22
N HIS A 213 5.29 -3.69 -36.14
CA HIS A 213 6.73 -3.83 -36.19
C HIS A 213 7.08 -5.29 -36.56
N PRO A 214 8.00 -5.53 -37.52
CA PRO A 214 8.31 -6.86 -38.03
C PRO A 214 8.65 -7.89 -36.94
N TYR A 215 9.36 -7.45 -35.88
CA TYR A 215 9.67 -8.30 -34.73
C TYR A 215 8.44 -8.73 -33.93
N VAL A 216 7.48 -7.82 -33.68
CA VAL A 216 6.27 -8.12 -32.89
C VAL A 216 5.36 -9.08 -33.67
N VAL A 217 5.22 -8.84 -34.98
CA VAL A 217 4.45 -9.73 -35.87
C VAL A 217 5.07 -11.12 -35.91
N ARG A 218 6.40 -11.21 -36.07
CA ARG A 218 7.12 -12.50 -36.05
C ARG A 218 6.94 -13.23 -34.71
N PHE A 219 7.11 -12.53 -33.59
CA PHE A 219 6.92 -13.10 -32.26
C PHE A 219 5.50 -13.65 -32.07
N ASN A 220 4.48 -12.89 -32.47
CA ASN A 220 3.09 -13.32 -32.35
C ASN A 220 2.78 -14.56 -33.21
N ASN A 221 3.33 -14.62 -34.43
CA ASN A 221 3.16 -15.77 -35.32
C ASN A 221 3.80 -17.06 -34.76
N GLU A 222 5.02 -16.95 -34.23
CA GLU A 222 5.71 -18.08 -33.59
C GLU A 222 4.96 -18.56 -32.33
N TYR A 223 4.49 -17.63 -31.51
CA TYR A 223 3.71 -17.94 -30.31
C TYR A 223 2.38 -18.65 -30.64
N GLN A 224 1.68 -18.21 -31.69
CA GLN A 224 0.47 -18.87 -32.18
C GLN A 224 0.76 -20.27 -32.75
N SER A 225 1.88 -20.44 -33.44
CA SER A 225 2.34 -21.74 -33.94
C SER A 225 2.56 -22.72 -32.77
N TYR A 226 3.24 -22.26 -31.71
CA TYR A 226 3.46 -23.01 -30.49
C TYR A 226 2.14 -23.43 -29.81
N LEU A 227 1.20 -22.49 -29.63
CA LEU A 227 -0.11 -22.80 -29.04
C LEU A 227 -0.89 -23.81 -29.88
N LYS A 228 -0.92 -23.67 -31.20
CA LYS A 228 -1.57 -24.64 -32.08
C LYS A 228 -0.94 -26.02 -31.99
N PHE A 229 0.37 -26.11 -31.86
CA PHE A 229 1.07 -27.38 -31.67
C PHE A 229 0.65 -28.06 -30.36
N GLU A 230 0.64 -27.31 -29.25
CA GLU A 230 0.35 -27.88 -27.93
C GLU A 230 -1.13 -28.28 -27.76
N TYR A 231 -2.07 -27.51 -28.33
CA TYR A 231 -3.51 -27.82 -28.26
C TYR A 231 -4.01 -28.78 -29.35
N ASN A 232 -3.28 -29.02 -30.44
CA ASN A 232 -3.63 -30.06 -31.44
C ASN A 232 -3.01 -31.44 -31.14
N MET A 233 -2.20 -31.56 -30.08
CA MET A 233 -1.60 -32.83 -29.65
C MET A 233 -2.39 -33.53 -28.52
N SER A 234 -3.50 -32.95 -28.08
CA SER A 234 -4.51 -33.55 -27.18
C SER A 234 -5.72 -34.06 -27.96
#